data_AF-A0A2C5WUM6-F1
#
_entry.id   AF-A0A2C5WUM6-F1
#
_cell.length_a   1.000
_cell.length_b   1.000
_cell.length_c   1.000
_cell.angle_alpha   90.00
_cell.angle_beta   90.00
_cell.angle_gamma   90.00
#
_symmetry.space_group_name_H-M   'P 1'
#
loop_
_entity.id
_entity.type
_entity.pdbx_description
1 polymer ?
#
loop_
_entity_poly.entity_id
_entity_poly.type
_entity_poly.pdbx_seq_one_letter_code
_entity_poly.pdbx_strand_id
1 'polypeptide(L)'
;MASKVEVAPPPIKILTLDGGGVRGLSSLLILEKVMEIMKSCNGVSTVYKPCDVFDLIGGSGTGGIIAILLGRLRMSVDDSITAYKEIMTEAFVENLWEKKQPLSKFSAKNLQKQIQETIRQYCPESECVQRRKSNNDEGVQQCSHVNALYSDESSTKTVVLAMTKVNLDTVPTFLATHHTAKAFSKCKIWEVARATSAAVEFFDSIKIGRDEIEFIDAGFGYSNPCEVLIEQATSIFPNREIRITSIGTGLGDVIQIQDTKKSVIEALRKMAASSKAVDLRLRSKYPNTRGQDRQYYRLNVANGLEDTTISDCGKTSNISAHTMNYFSEKKLIVNELADMLGKDLKIGS
;
A
#
# COMPACT_ATOMS: atom_id res chain seq x y z
N MET A 1 -19.46 -12.53 -45.36
CA MET A 1 -18.95 -11.46 -44.49
C MET A 1 -18.36 -12.13 -43.26
N ALA A 2 -17.03 -12.17 -43.13
CA ALA A 2 -16.39 -12.69 -41.93
C ALA A 2 -16.60 -11.66 -40.80
N SER A 3 -17.32 -12.05 -39.75
CA SER A 3 -17.43 -11.28 -38.51
C SER A 3 -16.02 -11.11 -37.94
N LYS A 4 -15.49 -9.88 -37.93
CA LYS A 4 -14.30 -9.57 -37.14
C LYS A 4 -14.64 -9.89 -35.68
N VAL A 5 -14.00 -10.93 -35.14
CA VAL A 5 -14.02 -11.17 -33.70
C VAL A 5 -13.30 -9.99 -33.07
N GLU A 6 -14.04 -9.06 -32.48
CA GLU A 6 -13.45 -8.04 -31.62
C GLU A 6 -12.82 -8.74 -30.43
N VAL A 7 -11.48 -8.75 -30.40
CA VAL A 7 -10.73 -9.22 -29.23
C VAL A 7 -11.00 -8.22 -28.11
N ALA A 8 -11.59 -8.70 -27.01
CA ALA A 8 -11.87 -7.87 -25.86
C ALA A 8 -10.57 -7.18 -25.38
N PRO A 9 -10.63 -5.91 -24.95
CA PRO A 9 -9.44 -5.22 -24.46
C PRO A 9 -8.87 -5.97 -23.24
N PRO A 10 -7.55 -5.91 -23.01
CA PRO A 10 -6.93 -6.61 -21.89
C PRO A 10 -7.57 -6.17 -20.56
N PRO A 11 -7.63 -7.04 -19.54
CA PRO A 11 -8.18 -6.67 -18.26
C PRO A 11 -7.32 -5.62 -17.55
N ILE A 12 -7.97 -4.78 -16.74
CA ILE A 12 -7.33 -3.82 -15.85
C ILE A 12 -6.85 -4.55 -14.60
N LYS A 13 -5.58 -4.40 -14.25
CA LYS A 13 -4.97 -5.05 -13.09
C LYS A 13 -4.88 -4.05 -11.94
N ILE A 14 -5.47 -4.39 -10.79
CA ILE A 14 -5.43 -3.53 -9.61
C ILE A 14 -4.75 -4.22 -8.42
N LEU A 15 -3.92 -3.46 -7.70
CA LEU A 15 -3.28 -3.86 -6.46
C LEU A 15 -3.87 -3.08 -5.29
N THR A 16 -4.36 -3.78 -4.27
CA THR A 16 -4.93 -3.17 -3.06
C THR A 16 -4.17 -3.66 -1.83
N LEU A 17 -3.74 -2.75 -0.97
CA LEU A 17 -2.85 -3.03 0.15
C LEU A 17 -3.51 -2.62 1.48
N ASP A 18 -3.65 -3.58 2.39
CA ASP A 18 -4.22 -3.34 3.71
C ASP A 18 -3.30 -2.47 4.59
N GLY A 19 -3.91 -1.74 5.53
CA GLY A 19 -3.19 -1.08 6.62
C GLY A 19 -2.89 -2.05 7.76
N GLY A 20 -1.68 -1.97 8.34
CA GLY A 20 -1.31 -2.90 9.41
C GLY A 20 0.00 -2.65 10.16
N GLY A 21 0.59 -1.46 10.09
CA GLY A 21 1.83 -1.14 10.80
C GLY A 21 3.04 -1.86 10.21
N VAL A 22 4.03 -2.18 11.04
CA VAL A 22 5.25 -2.94 10.63
C VAL A 22 4.95 -4.20 9.82
N ARG A 23 3.79 -4.84 10.03
CA ARG A 23 3.36 -6.03 9.28
C ARG A 23 3.12 -5.79 7.79
N GLY A 24 3.02 -4.55 7.34
CA GLY A 24 3.02 -4.21 5.91
C GLY A 24 4.25 -4.73 5.16
N LEU A 25 5.36 -5.05 5.87
CA LEU A 25 6.49 -5.76 5.31
C LEU A 25 6.08 -7.12 4.71
N SER A 26 5.15 -7.85 5.32
CA SER A 26 4.63 -9.10 4.76
C SER A 26 3.98 -8.89 3.40
N SER A 27 3.26 -7.78 3.20
CA SER A 27 2.63 -7.45 1.93
C SER A 27 3.67 -7.23 0.83
N LEU A 28 4.77 -6.55 1.14
CA LEU A 28 5.88 -6.35 0.22
C LEU A 28 6.62 -7.65 -0.11
N LEU A 29 6.87 -8.51 0.89
CA LEU A 29 7.49 -9.83 0.66
C LEU A 29 6.60 -10.74 -0.19
N ILE A 30 5.27 -10.70 0.01
CA ILE A 30 4.31 -11.40 -0.86
C ILE A 30 4.43 -10.90 -2.29
N LEU A 31 4.44 -9.58 -2.48
CA LEU A 31 4.53 -8.98 -3.80
C LEU A 31 5.87 -9.30 -4.48
N GLU A 32 6.99 -9.23 -3.75
CA GLU A 32 8.33 -9.62 -4.19
C GLU A 32 8.28 -11.03 -4.77
N LYS A 33 7.70 -11.97 -4.01
CA LYS A 33 7.66 -13.36 -4.45
C LYS A 33 6.83 -13.56 -5.72
N VAL A 34 5.67 -12.91 -5.81
CA VAL A 34 4.80 -12.97 -7.00
C VAL A 34 5.55 -12.42 -8.22
N MET A 35 6.26 -11.30 -8.07
CA MET A 35 6.96 -10.65 -9.18
C MET A 35 8.22 -11.41 -9.61
N GLU A 36 8.92 -12.07 -8.67
CA GLU A 36 10.01 -13.00 -8.99
C GLU A 36 9.52 -14.19 -9.82
N ILE A 37 8.41 -14.80 -9.42
CA ILE A 37 7.82 -15.93 -10.15
C ILE A 37 7.41 -15.48 -11.55
N MET A 38 6.77 -14.31 -11.66
CA MET A 38 6.39 -13.73 -12.94
C MET A 38 7.60 -13.48 -13.85
N LYS A 39 8.72 -12.98 -13.30
CA LYS A 39 10.00 -12.85 -14.03
C LYS A 39 10.45 -14.22 -14.58
N SER A 40 10.44 -15.26 -13.75
CA SER A 40 10.86 -16.61 -14.17
C SER A 40 9.93 -17.20 -15.24
N CYS A 41 8.62 -17.04 -15.10
CA CYS A 41 7.62 -17.52 -16.05
C CYS A 41 7.73 -16.82 -17.41
N ASN A 42 7.99 -15.52 -17.43
CA ASN A 42 8.12 -14.73 -18.66
C ASN A 42 9.52 -14.82 -19.30
N GLY A 43 10.49 -15.46 -18.64
CA GLY A 43 11.86 -15.61 -19.15
C GLY A 43 12.64 -14.30 -19.29
N VAL A 44 12.31 -13.27 -18.51
CA VAL A 44 12.96 -11.96 -18.57
C VAL A 44 14.11 -11.83 -17.57
N SER A 45 15.09 -10.97 -17.88
CA SER A 45 16.31 -10.82 -17.08
C SER A 45 16.13 -9.96 -15.84
N THR A 46 15.17 -9.03 -15.85
CA THR A 46 14.88 -8.08 -14.77
C THR A 46 13.49 -8.30 -14.18
N VAL A 47 13.33 -8.04 -12.88
CA VAL A 47 12.00 -8.03 -12.25
C VAL A 47 11.28 -6.77 -12.73
N TYR A 48 10.01 -6.91 -13.13
CA TYR A 48 9.17 -5.76 -13.49
C TYR A 48 8.99 -4.84 -12.28
N LYS A 49 8.73 -3.54 -12.52
CA LYS A 49 8.26 -2.68 -11.43
C LYS A 49 6.74 -2.82 -11.27
N PRO A 50 6.18 -2.68 -10.05
CA PRO A 50 4.73 -2.76 -9.86
C PRO A 50 3.96 -1.75 -10.71
N CYS A 51 4.51 -0.56 -10.92
CA CYS A 51 3.93 0.47 -11.77
C CYS A 51 3.76 0.07 -13.25
N ASP A 52 4.54 -0.92 -13.72
CA ASP A 52 4.47 -1.43 -15.10
C ASP A 52 3.49 -2.60 -15.24
N VAL A 53 3.02 -3.15 -14.12
CA VAL A 53 2.17 -4.35 -14.06
C VAL A 53 0.73 -4.00 -13.68
N PHE A 54 0.54 -3.04 -12.78
CA PHE A 54 -0.76 -2.64 -12.27
C PHE A 54 -1.19 -1.29 -12.85
N ASP A 55 -2.42 -1.21 -13.32
CA ASP A 55 -3.03 0.04 -13.81
C ASP A 55 -3.45 0.96 -12.66
N LEU A 56 -3.80 0.37 -11.51
CA LEU A 56 -4.17 1.06 -10.27
C LEU A 56 -3.52 0.39 -9.07
N ILE A 57 -2.86 1.19 -8.24
CA ILE A 57 -2.32 0.75 -6.94
C ILE A 57 -2.99 1.56 -5.84
N GLY A 58 -3.52 0.92 -4.81
CA GLY A 58 -4.11 1.66 -3.71
C GLY A 58 -3.95 1.00 -2.35
N GLY A 59 -4.13 1.80 -1.31
CA GLY A 59 -3.90 1.35 0.05
C GLY A 59 -4.51 2.23 1.13
N SER A 60 -4.62 1.67 2.33
CA SER A 60 -5.00 2.37 3.56
C SER A 60 -3.90 2.22 4.62
N GLY A 61 -3.78 3.18 5.54
CA GLY A 61 -2.75 3.11 6.59
C GLY A 61 -1.33 2.99 6.01
N THR A 62 -0.58 2.03 6.53
CA THR A 62 0.73 1.68 5.99
C THR A 62 0.69 1.07 4.59
N GLY A 63 -0.41 0.42 4.19
CA GLY A 63 -0.65 0.01 2.81
C GLY A 63 -0.75 1.20 1.87
N GLY A 64 -1.25 2.34 2.35
CA GLY A 64 -1.22 3.62 1.64
C GLY A 64 0.20 4.14 1.41
N ILE A 65 1.09 4.05 2.42
CA ILE A 65 2.52 4.36 2.26
C ILE A 65 3.13 3.45 1.19
N ILE A 66 2.91 2.13 1.26
CA ILE A 66 3.44 1.19 0.27
C ILE A 66 2.91 1.52 -1.13
N ALA A 67 1.62 1.83 -1.29
CA ALA A 67 1.04 2.25 -2.56
C ALA A 67 1.76 3.49 -3.15
N ILE A 68 2.14 4.46 -2.32
CA ILE A 68 2.92 5.63 -2.73
C ILE A 68 4.31 5.22 -3.23
N LEU A 69 5.02 4.33 -2.52
CA LEU A 69 6.34 3.85 -2.93
C LEU A 69 6.27 3.16 -4.30
N LEU A 70 5.33 2.21 -4.44
CA LEU A 70 5.20 1.37 -5.64
C LEU A 70 4.68 2.14 -6.85
N GLY A 71 3.64 2.95 -6.67
CA GLY A 71 2.93 3.61 -7.77
C GLY A 71 3.43 5.03 -8.04
N ARG A 72 3.36 5.90 -7.03
CA ARG A 72 3.69 7.32 -7.20
C ARG A 72 5.19 7.57 -7.36
N LEU A 73 6.04 6.86 -6.60
CA LEU A 73 7.50 6.95 -6.70
C LEU A 73 8.11 5.93 -7.67
N ARG A 74 7.31 5.01 -8.22
CA ARG A 74 7.71 4.00 -9.23
C ARG A 74 8.93 3.18 -8.78
N MET A 75 8.98 2.86 -7.49
CA MET A 75 10.06 2.08 -6.89
C MET A 75 9.94 0.59 -7.26
N SER A 76 11.07 -0.11 -7.28
CA SER A 76 11.05 -1.58 -7.29
C SER A 76 10.50 -2.10 -5.95
N VAL A 77 10.14 -3.38 -5.90
CA VAL A 77 9.71 -3.99 -4.62
C VAL A 77 10.85 -4.00 -3.62
N ASP A 78 12.07 -4.32 -4.05
CA ASP A 78 13.28 -4.37 -3.20
C ASP A 78 13.60 -3.00 -2.59
N ASP A 79 13.58 -1.95 -3.40
CA ASP A 79 13.75 -0.56 -2.93
C ASP A 79 12.66 -0.20 -1.92
N SER A 80 11.43 -0.65 -2.18
CA SER A 80 10.28 -0.38 -1.31
C SER A 80 10.36 -1.14 0.00
N ILE A 81 10.89 -2.37 0.02
CA ILE A 81 11.19 -3.12 1.25
C ILE A 81 12.22 -2.35 2.09
N THR A 82 13.27 -1.86 1.45
CA THR A 82 14.35 -1.11 2.12
C THR A 82 13.80 0.18 2.73
N ALA A 83 13.16 1.03 1.91
CA ALA A 83 12.55 2.27 2.38
C ALA A 83 11.49 2.03 3.45
N TYR A 84 10.65 1.00 3.30
CA TYR A 84 9.61 0.71 4.28
C TYR A 84 10.19 0.31 5.64
N LYS A 85 11.24 -0.51 5.66
CA LYS A 85 11.93 -0.88 6.92
C LYS A 85 12.49 0.37 7.62
N GLU A 86 13.08 1.29 6.87
CA GLU A 86 13.61 2.54 7.43
C GLU A 86 12.48 3.45 7.95
N ILE A 87 11.41 3.64 7.18
CA ILE A 87 10.23 4.42 7.61
C ILE A 87 9.66 3.84 8.90
N MET A 88 9.46 2.53 8.97
CA MET A 88 8.89 1.90 10.17
C MET A 88 9.83 2.03 11.37
N THR A 89 11.15 1.83 11.18
CA THR A 89 12.14 1.94 12.26
C THR A 89 12.11 3.33 12.88
N GLU A 90 12.06 4.38 12.05
CA GLU A 90 12.14 5.76 12.52
C GLU A 90 10.79 6.31 13.02
N ALA A 91 9.68 5.83 12.44
CA ALA A 91 8.34 6.24 12.83
C ALA A 91 7.92 5.68 14.19
N PHE A 92 8.38 4.48 14.55
CA PHE A 92 7.96 3.78 15.78
C PHE A 92 8.93 3.96 16.96
N VAL A 93 9.69 5.06 16.98
CA VAL A 93 10.45 5.50 18.16
C VAL A 93 9.49 6.20 19.13
N GLU A 94 9.37 5.69 20.36
CA GLU A 94 8.48 6.25 21.37
C GLU A 94 8.81 7.72 21.68
N ASN A 95 7.77 8.55 21.80
CA ASN A 95 7.92 9.98 22.08
C ASN A 95 8.24 10.21 23.57
N LEU A 96 9.49 9.96 23.98
CA LEU A 96 9.96 10.09 25.37
C LEU A 96 10.21 11.55 25.80
N TRP A 97 10.14 12.52 24.88
CA TRP A 97 10.56 13.91 25.12
C TRP A 97 9.44 14.83 25.63
N GLU A 98 8.17 14.42 25.49
CA GLU A 98 7.04 15.20 26.00
C GLU A 98 6.75 14.86 27.47
N LYS A 99 7.35 15.65 28.38
CA LYS A 99 7.15 15.55 29.84
C LYS A 99 5.71 15.83 30.33
N LYS A 100 4.73 15.99 29.42
CA LYS A 100 3.30 16.05 29.71
C LYS A 100 2.63 15.05 28.77
N GLN A 101 1.88 14.11 29.33
CA GLN A 101 1.21 12.98 28.66
C GLN A 101 1.04 13.17 27.14
N PRO A 102 1.85 12.52 26.30
CA PRO A 102 1.74 12.70 24.86
C PRO A 102 0.38 12.20 24.38
N LEU A 103 -0.28 12.98 23.52
CA LEU A 103 -1.59 12.66 22.94
C LEU A 103 -1.53 11.42 22.02
N SER A 104 -0.36 11.13 21.45
CA SER A 104 -0.09 9.99 20.58
C SER A 104 1.17 9.23 21.00
N LYS A 105 1.24 7.92 20.67
CA LYS A 105 2.36 7.06 21.10
C LYS A 105 3.69 7.39 20.40
N PHE A 106 3.64 7.89 19.16
CA PHE A 106 4.80 8.05 18.29
C PHE A 106 4.88 9.44 17.64
N SER A 107 6.11 9.86 17.31
CA SER A 107 6.37 11.18 16.74
C SER A 107 5.92 11.29 15.27
N ALA A 108 4.85 12.05 15.04
CA ALA A 108 4.42 12.46 13.69
C ALA A 108 5.54 13.16 12.89
N LYS A 109 6.42 13.90 13.58
CA LYS A 109 7.54 14.62 12.98
C LYS A 109 8.63 13.68 12.48
N ASN A 110 8.91 12.60 13.21
CA ASN A 110 9.91 11.61 12.79
C ASN A 110 9.43 10.86 11.55
N LEU A 111 8.17 10.41 11.56
CA LEU A 111 7.56 9.77 10.39
C LEU A 111 7.55 10.71 9.17
N GLN A 112 7.17 11.98 9.35
CA GLN A 112 7.23 12.97 8.27
C GLN A 112 8.64 13.14 7.72
N LYS A 113 9.64 13.34 8.61
CA LYS A 113 11.04 13.51 8.22
C LYS A 113 11.53 12.31 7.41
N GLN A 114 11.21 11.10 7.85
CA GLN A 114 11.66 9.90 7.17
C GLN A 114 10.97 9.70 5.81
N ILE A 115 9.66 9.96 5.71
CA ILE A 115 8.96 9.97 4.40
C ILE A 115 9.61 10.98 3.44
N GLN A 116 9.94 12.17 3.93
CA GLN A 116 10.61 13.20 3.14
C GLN A 116 12.00 12.75 2.66
N GLU A 117 12.75 12.04 3.49
CA GLU A 117 14.06 11.50 3.10
C GLU A 117 13.92 10.39 2.06
N THR A 118 12.98 9.47 2.23
CA THR A 118 12.65 8.46 1.21
C THR A 118 12.30 9.11 -0.13
N ILE A 119 11.53 10.19 -0.14
CA ILE A 119 11.21 10.93 -1.39
C ILE A 119 12.50 11.47 -2.04
N ARG A 120 13.47 11.98 -1.28
CA ARG A 120 14.74 12.46 -1.86
C ARG A 120 15.54 11.31 -2.47
N GLN A 121 15.72 10.24 -1.71
CA GLN A 121 16.48 9.06 -2.10
C GLN A 121 15.92 8.40 -3.36
N TYR A 122 14.61 8.29 -3.45
CA TYR A 122 13.92 7.55 -4.53
C TYR A 122 13.15 8.44 -5.50
N CYS A 123 13.46 9.75 -5.55
CA CYS A 123 12.80 10.67 -6.47
C CYS A 123 12.91 10.17 -7.93
N PRO A 124 11.79 9.97 -8.65
CA PRO A 124 11.80 9.37 -9.99
C PRO A 124 12.20 10.36 -11.10
N GLU A 125 12.36 11.65 -10.80
CA GLU A 125 12.72 12.67 -11.78
C GLU A 125 14.08 12.38 -12.42
N SER A 126 14.14 12.43 -13.76
CA SER A 126 15.31 12.05 -14.55
C SER A 126 16.60 12.75 -14.10
N GLU A 127 16.52 14.04 -13.78
CA GLU A 127 17.66 14.80 -13.27
C GLU A 127 18.16 14.29 -11.91
N CYS A 128 17.24 13.96 -11.00
CA CYS A 128 17.59 13.40 -9.69
C CYS A 128 18.22 12.01 -9.83
N VAL A 129 17.69 11.17 -10.73
CA VAL A 129 18.26 9.85 -11.04
C VAL A 129 19.68 9.99 -11.57
N GLN A 130 19.93 10.94 -12.49
CA GLN A 130 21.25 11.19 -13.05
C GLN A 130 22.23 11.72 -11.98
N ARG A 131 21.82 12.71 -11.18
CA ARG A 131 22.67 13.29 -10.12
C ARG A 131 23.08 12.25 -9.08
N ARG A 132 22.16 11.36 -8.66
CA ARG A 132 22.49 10.28 -7.72
C ARG A 132 23.51 9.30 -8.30
N LYS A 133 23.43 8.98 -9.59
CA LYS A 133 24.44 8.14 -10.26
C LYS A 133 25.82 8.78 -10.29
N SER A 134 25.92 10.10 -10.33
CA SER A 134 27.19 10.82 -10.39
C SER A 134 27.80 11.09 -9.01
N ASN A 135 27.00 11.56 -8.04
CA ASN A 135 27.51 12.09 -6.76
C ASN A 135 26.87 11.43 -5.52
N ASN A 136 26.22 10.27 -5.69
CA ASN A 136 25.57 9.46 -4.65
C ASN A 136 24.85 10.31 -3.58
N ASP A 137 25.42 10.44 -2.38
CA ASP A 137 24.84 11.13 -1.21
C ASP A 137 24.63 12.63 -1.43
N GLU A 138 25.58 13.34 -2.05
CA GLU A 138 25.39 14.75 -2.40
C GLU A 138 24.26 14.93 -3.42
N GLY A 139 24.13 13.97 -4.34
CA GLY A 139 23.04 13.94 -5.32
C GLY A 139 21.66 13.78 -4.68
N VAL A 140 21.55 13.03 -3.57
CA VAL A 140 20.32 12.90 -2.79
C VAL A 140 19.98 14.21 -2.07
N GLN A 141 20.96 14.84 -1.40
CA GLN A 141 20.72 16.06 -0.62
C GLN A 141 20.36 17.26 -1.49
N GLN A 142 20.79 17.28 -2.75
CA GLN A 142 20.42 18.31 -3.74
C GLN A 142 19.02 18.12 -4.35
N CYS A 143 18.28 17.08 -3.96
CA CYS A 143 16.92 16.85 -4.46
C CYS A 143 15.94 17.91 -3.93
N SER A 144 15.46 18.78 -4.81
CA SER A 144 14.46 19.81 -4.51
C SER A 144 13.01 19.27 -4.46
N HIS A 145 12.80 18.01 -4.85
CA HIS A 145 11.47 17.40 -5.02
C HIS A 145 10.85 16.84 -3.74
N VAL A 146 11.41 17.16 -2.55
CA VAL A 146 10.79 16.77 -1.26
C VAL A 146 9.35 17.25 -1.12
N ASN A 147 9.02 18.39 -1.74
CA ASN A 147 7.68 18.97 -1.77
C ASN A 147 6.95 18.72 -3.10
N ALA A 148 7.34 17.68 -3.85
CA ALA A 148 6.64 17.30 -5.07
C ALA A 148 5.15 17.03 -4.79
N LEU A 149 4.31 17.44 -5.74
CA LEU A 149 2.87 17.22 -5.67
C LEU A 149 2.56 15.72 -5.75
N TYR A 150 1.54 15.30 -5.01
CA TYR A 150 1.05 13.95 -5.08
C TYR A 150 0.41 13.66 -6.44
N SER A 151 -0.34 14.62 -6.99
CA SER A 151 -0.90 14.51 -8.35
C SER A 151 0.19 14.42 -9.40
N ASP A 152 0.11 13.40 -10.25
CA ASP A 152 1.04 13.15 -11.35
C ASP A 152 0.33 12.22 -12.36
N GLU A 153 -0.22 12.79 -13.43
CA GLU A 153 -0.89 12.03 -14.48
C GLU A 153 0.07 11.12 -15.27
N SER A 154 1.39 11.32 -15.14
CA SER A 154 2.38 10.47 -15.77
C SER A 154 2.70 9.22 -14.94
N SER A 155 2.35 9.19 -13.64
CA SER A 155 2.56 8.02 -12.79
C SER A 155 1.43 7.01 -12.93
N THR A 156 1.66 5.77 -12.50
CA THR A 156 0.57 4.81 -12.27
C THR A 156 -0.49 5.43 -11.38
N LYS A 157 -1.76 5.17 -11.70
CA LYS A 157 -2.87 5.69 -10.90
C LYS A 157 -2.71 5.12 -9.50
N THR A 158 -2.52 6.01 -8.53
CA THR A 158 -2.33 5.61 -7.13
C THR A 158 -3.38 6.28 -6.28
N VAL A 159 -4.05 5.51 -5.41
CA VAL A 159 -5.14 5.99 -4.57
C VAL A 159 -4.89 5.60 -3.11
N VAL A 160 -4.92 6.59 -2.24
CA VAL A 160 -4.67 6.45 -0.81
C VAL A 160 -5.90 6.92 -0.04
N LEU A 161 -6.30 6.16 0.98
CA LEU A 161 -7.47 6.47 1.78
C LEU A 161 -7.09 7.24 3.04
N ALA A 162 -7.86 8.27 3.35
CA ALA A 162 -7.82 8.96 4.65
C ALA A 162 -9.23 9.33 5.11
N MET A 163 -9.45 9.40 6.41
CA MET A 163 -10.72 9.80 7.00
C MET A 163 -10.62 11.21 7.55
N THR A 164 -11.64 12.03 7.32
CA THR A 164 -11.73 13.33 8.00
C THR A 164 -12.00 13.10 9.48
N LYS A 165 -11.38 13.88 10.37
CA LYS A 165 -11.57 13.72 11.82
C LYS A 165 -12.97 14.09 12.30
N VAL A 166 -13.74 14.82 11.48
CA VAL A 166 -15.09 15.33 11.84
C VAL A 166 -16.14 14.23 11.83
N ASN A 167 -16.05 13.27 10.91
CA ASN A 167 -17.02 12.18 10.81
C ASN A 167 -16.32 10.89 10.35
N LEU A 168 -16.40 9.86 11.20
CA LEU A 168 -15.80 8.55 10.97
C LEU A 168 -16.79 7.55 10.34
N ASP A 169 -18.08 7.91 10.27
CA ASP A 169 -19.15 7.05 9.73
C ASP A 169 -19.44 7.33 8.24
N THR A 170 -18.50 7.98 7.54
CA THR A 170 -18.61 8.30 6.11
C THR A 170 -17.66 7.48 5.25
N VAL A 171 -17.89 7.52 3.94
CA VAL A 171 -16.92 7.02 2.94
C VAL A 171 -15.59 7.77 3.10
N PRO A 172 -14.43 7.11 2.91
CA PRO A 172 -13.13 7.73 3.01
C PRO A 172 -12.92 8.78 1.93
N THR A 173 -12.05 9.73 2.22
CA THR A 173 -11.50 10.61 1.19
C THR A 173 -10.47 9.84 0.39
N PHE A 174 -10.66 9.82 -0.93
CA PHE A 174 -9.71 9.25 -1.88
C PHE A 174 -8.71 10.34 -2.29
N LEU A 175 -7.48 10.22 -1.81
CA LEU A 175 -6.36 11.04 -2.25
C LEU A 175 -5.70 10.31 -3.41
N ALA A 176 -5.79 10.86 -4.62
CA ALA A 176 -5.38 10.18 -5.85
C ALA A 176 -4.34 10.97 -6.65
N THR A 177 -3.48 10.25 -7.37
CA THR A 177 -2.50 10.86 -8.30
C THR A 177 -3.16 11.43 -9.56
N HIS A 178 -4.37 10.97 -9.86
CA HIS A 178 -5.22 11.40 -10.96
C HIS A 178 -6.50 12.01 -10.39
N HIS A 179 -7.12 12.94 -11.11
CA HIS A 179 -8.48 13.46 -10.85
C HIS A 179 -8.87 13.61 -9.36
N THR A 180 -8.02 14.27 -8.55
CA THR A 180 -8.35 14.58 -7.15
C THR A 180 -9.23 15.83 -7.04
N ALA A 181 -9.96 15.97 -5.93
CA ALA A 181 -10.73 17.18 -5.66
C ALA A 181 -9.80 18.41 -5.67
N LYS A 182 -10.27 19.55 -6.19
CA LYS A 182 -9.48 20.80 -6.25
C LYS A 182 -8.94 21.23 -4.89
N ALA A 183 -9.62 20.87 -3.80
CA ALA A 183 -9.14 21.13 -2.44
C ALA A 183 -7.81 20.43 -2.13
N PHE A 184 -7.50 19.30 -2.77
CA PHE A 184 -6.32 18.47 -2.50
C PHE A 184 -5.30 18.45 -3.66
N SER A 185 -5.53 19.20 -4.74
CA SER A 185 -4.67 19.18 -5.94
C SER A 185 -3.26 19.72 -5.70
N LYS A 186 -3.03 20.42 -4.59
CA LYS A 186 -1.72 20.95 -4.18
C LYS A 186 -1.09 20.16 -3.02
N CYS A 187 -1.71 19.06 -2.59
CA CYS A 187 -1.16 18.22 -1.55
C CYS A 187 0.14 17.56 -2.05
N LYS A 188 1.15 17.53 -1.18
CA LYS A 188 2.45 16.94 -1.45
C LYS A 188 2.43 15.45 -1.15
N ILE A 189 3.38 14.71 -1.71
CA ILE A 189 3.51 13.27 -1.48
C ILE A 189 3.58 12.95 0.02
N TRP A 190 4.41 13.68 0.77
CA TRP A 190 4.57 13.44 2.22
C TRP A 190 3.33 13.82 3.04
N GLU A 191 2.54 14.81 2.60
CA GLU A 191 1.29 15.22 3.24
C GLU A 191 0.23 14.11 3.12
N VAL A 192 0.09 13.54 1.91
CA VAL A 192 -0.81 12.40 1.66
C VAL A 192 -0.37 11.16 2.43
N ALA A 193 0.93 10.85 2.45
CA ALA A 193 1.49 9.75 3.22
C ALA A 193 1.25 9.90 4.73
N ARG A 194 1.36 11.12 5.26
CA ARG A 194 1.02 11.42 6.68
C ARG A 194 -0.47 11.30 6.95
N ALA A 195 -1.33 11.76 6.06
CA ALA A 195 -2.78 11.68 6.23
C ALA A 195 -3.27 10.24 6.35
N THR A 196 -2.81 9.35 5.48
CA THR A 196 -3.19 7.93 5.55
C THR A 196 -2.60 7.20 6.74
N SER A 197 -1.47 7.63 7.28
CA SER A 197 -0.75 6.94 8.37
C SER A 197 -0.99 7.55 9.75
N ALA A 198 -1.85 8.57 9.86
CA ALA A 198 -2.24 9.22 11.10
C ALA A 198 -3.21 8.34 11.91
N ALA A 199 -2.76 7.15 12.31
CA ALA A 199 -3.54 6.19 13.07
C ALA A 199 -3.82 6.71 14.49
N VAL A 200 -5.10 6.72 14.87
CA VAL A 200 -5.55 7.16 16.21
C VAL A 200 -4.81 6.38 17.29
N GLU A 201 -4.46 7.05 18.39
CA GLU A 201 -3.57 6.59 19.48
C GLU A 201 -2.08 6.47 19.11
N PHE A 202 -1.73 6.34 17.83
CA PHE A 202 -0.34 6.13 17.39
C PHE A 202 0.33 7.40 16.91
N PHE A 203 -0.33 8.18 16.05
CA PHE A 203 0.21 9.41 15.48
C PHE A 203 -0.84 10.52 15.53
N ASP A 204 -0.38 11.76 15.71
CA ASP A 204 -1.25 12.93 15.60
C ASP A 204 -1.85 13.04 14.18
N SER A 205 -3.05 13.62 14.11
CA SER A 205 -3.72 14.01 12.87
C SER A 205 -2.90 15.06 12.10
N ILE A 206 -3.24 15.25 10.82
CA ILE A 206 -2.60 16.25 9.96
C ILE A 206 -3.67 17.06 9.22
N LYS A 207 -3.39 18.35 9.00
CA LYS A 207 -4.19 19.22 8.14
C LYS A 207 -3.54 19.32 6.77
N ILE A 208 -4.34 19.13 5.71
CA ILE A 208 -3.85 19.17 4.33
C ILE A 208 -4.86 19.86 3.41
N GLY A 209 -4.37 20.26 2.23
CA GLY A 209 -5.18 20.85 1.18
C GLY A 209 -5.49 22.34 1.41
N ARG A 210 -6.16 22.96 0.44
CA ARG A 210 -6.49 24.40 0.44
C ARG A 210 -7.22 24.83 1.71
N ASP A 211 -8.10 23.97 2.22
CA ASP A 211 -9.02 24.28 3.30
C ASP A 211 -8.53 23.74 4.66
N GLU A 212 -7.28 23.23 4.74
CA GLU A 212 -6.65 22.73 5.97
C GLU A 212 -7.50 21.68 6.70
N ILE A 213 -8.12 20.77 5.93
CA ILE A 213 -9.00 19.72 6.46
C ILE A 213 -8.14 18.74 7.26
N GLU A 214 -8.61 18.41 8.46
CA GLU A 214 -7.90 17.52 9.39
C GLU A 214 -8.23 16.05 9.13
N PHE A 215 -7.19 15.24 8.91
CA PHE A 215 -7.27 13.83 8.55
C PHE A 215 -6.63 12.90 9.58
N ILE A 216 -7.18 11.69 9.63
CA ILE A 216 -6.67 10.51 10.33
C ILE A 216 -6.66 9.28 9.40
N ASP A 217 -6.03 8.19 9.84
CA ASP A 217 -6.03 6.90 9.14
C ASP A 217 -7.46 6.35 8.96
N ALA A 218 -7.73 5.79 7.78
CA ALA A 218 -8.98 5.11 7.44
C ALA A 218 -9.09 3.66 7.96
N GLY A 219 -8.12 3.19 8.74
CA GLY A 219 -8.10 1.84 9.33
C GLY A 219 -9.37 1.48 10.10
N PHE A 220 -10.06 2.46 10.69
CA PHE A 220 -11.40 2.27 11.27
C PHE A 220 -12.44 2.11 10.15
N GLY A 221 -12.62 0.87 9.68
CA GLY A 221 -13.63 0.49 8.68
C GLY A 221 -13.06 0.20 7.30
N TYR A 222 -11.95 0.85 6.92
CA TYR A 222 -11.33 0.72 5.60
C TYR A 222 -9.89 0.19 5.66
N SER A 223 -9.54 -0.56 6.71
CA SER A 223 -8.24 -1.24 6.82
C SER A 223 -7.94 -2.15 5.62
N ASN A 224 -8.97 -2.82 5.07
CA ASN A 224 -8.92 -3.44 3.75
C ASN A 224 -9.64 -2.53 2.73
N PRO A 225 -8.90 -1.78 1.90
CA PRO A 225 -9.48 -0.80 0.98
C PRO A 225 -10.04 -1.44 -0.30
N CYS A 226 -10.01 -2.77 -0.43
CA CYS A 226 -10.20 -3.43 -1.72
C CYS A 226 -11.57 -3.15 -2.35
N GLU A 227 -12.65 -3.18 -1.57
CA GLU A 227 -14.01 -2.97 -2.09
C GLU A 227 -14.18 -1.57 -2.69
N VAL A 228 -13.77 -0.53 -1.96
CA VAL A 228 -13.86 0.86 -2.44
C VAL A 228 -12.87 1.16 -3.57
N LEU A 229 -11.70 0.50 -3.60
CA LEU A 229 -10.76 0.65 -4.72
C LEU A 229 -11.25 -0.04 -6.00
N ILE A 230 -12.06 -1.10 -5.90
CA ILE A 230 -12.74 -1.67 -7.06
C ILE A 230 -13.77 -0.69 -7.63
N GLU A 231 -14.49 0.02 -6.77
CA GLU A 231 -15.42 1.08 -7.21
C GLU A 231 -14.68 2.22 -7.91
N GLN A 232 -13.55 2.67 -7.35
CA GLN A 232 -12.67 3.65 -8.00
C GLN A 232 -12.19 3.13 -9.36
N ALA A 233 -11.66 1.90 -9.43
CA ALA A 233 -11.20 1.30 -10.68
C ALA A 233 -12.31 1.23 -11.74
N THR A 234 -13.53 0.86 -11.34
CA THR A 234 -14.68 0.79 -12.25
C THR A 234 -15.06 2.17 -12.81
N SER A 235 -14.94 3.22 -11.99
CA SER A 235 -15.18 4.60 -12.40
C SER A 235 -14.09 5.12 -13.35
N ILE A 236 -12.83 4.83 -13.06
CA ILE A 236 -11.67 5.24 -13.86
C ILE A 236 -11.62 4.50 -15.20
N PHE A 237 -11.97 3.21 -15.21
CA PHE A 237 -11.87 2.32 -16.35
C PHE A 237 -13.26 1.71 -16.68
N PRO A 238 -14.19 2.52 -17.20
CA PRO A 238 -15.55 2.06 -17.49
C PRO A 238 -15.53 0.96 -18.55
N ASN A 239 -16.40 -0.03 -18.40
CA ASN A 239 -16.59 -1.16 -19.33
C ASN A 239 -15.34 -2.05 -19.53
N ARG A 240 -14.39 -2.03 -18.58
CA ARG A 240 -13.22 -2.91 -18.60
C ARG A 240 -13.37 -4.01 -17.56
N GLU A 241 -12.94 -5.22 -17.92
CA GLU A 241 -12.78 -6.30 -16.96
C GLU A 241 -11.68 -5.93 -15.96
N ILE A 242 -11.88 -6.20 -14.67
CA ILE A 242 -10.92 -5.89 -13.60
C ILE A 242 -10.41 -7.18 -12.98
N ARG A 243 -9.08 -7.30 -12.84
CA ARG A 243 -8.37 -8.36 -12.11
C ARG A 243 -7.79 -7.78 -10.83
N ILE A 244 -8.08 -8.44 -9.71
CA ILE A 244 -7.92 -7.84 -8.38
C ILE A 244 -6.90 -8.64 -7.59
N THR A 245 -5.83 -7.97 -7.17
CA THR A 245 -4.83 -8.47 -6.24
C THR A 245 -4.95 -7.72 -4.92
N SER A 246 -5.43 -8.39 -3.88
CA SER A 246 -5.58 -7.84 -2.54
C SER A 246 -4.60 -8.50 -1.57
N ILE A 247 -3.72 -7.70 -0.96
CA ILE A 247 -2.69 -8.21 -0.04
C ILE A 247 -2.92 -7.64 1.37
N GLY A 248 -3.24 -8.53 2.30
CA GLY A 248 -3.42 -8.26 3.71
C GLY A 248 -2.11 -8.34 4.51
N THR A 249 -2.10 -7.72 5.68
CA THR A 249 -0.92 -7.67 6.58
C THR A 249 -0.92 -8.72 7.68
N GLY A 250 -1.65 -9.83 7.50
CA GLY A 250 -1.80 -10.88 8.51
C GLY A 250 -2.60 -10.50 9.74
N LEU A 251 -3.49 -9.50 9.62
CA LEU A 251 -4.34 -9.05 10.71
C LEU A 251 -5.52 -10.03 10.90
N GLY A 252 -5.24 -11.23 11.41
CA GLY A 252 -6.20 -12.31 11.66
C GLY A 252 -6.39 -12.63 13.16
N ASP A 253 -7.63 -12.98 13.53
CA ASP A 253 -8.13 -13.51 14.81
C ASP A 253 -7.29 -13.25 16.08
N VAL A 254 -7.12 -11.96 16.42
CA VAL A 254 -6.99 -11.42 17.78
C VAL A 254 -6.17 -12.26 18.80
N ILE A 255 -4.86 -12.22 18.63
CA ILE A 255 -3.86 -11.71 19.59
C ILE A 255 -4.11 -11.92 21.10
N GLN A 256 -3.26 -12.77 21.71
CA GLN A 256 -2.90 -12.75 23.13
C GLN A 256 -1.80 -11.69 23.41
N ILE A 257 -2.06 -10.38 23.27
CA ILE A 257 -1.10 -9.34 23.70
C ILE A 257 -1.30 -9.07 25.20
N GLN A 258 -0.24 -9.22 25.99
CA GLN A 258 -0.22 -8.88 27.42
C GLN A 258 0.19 -7.43 27.71
N ASP A 259 0.79 -6.69 26.77
CA ASP A 259 1.50 -5.42 27.05
C ASP A 259 1.09 -4.21 26.19
N THR A 260 -0.20 -3.99 25.89
CA THR A 260 -0.63 -2.76 25.18
C THR A 260 -1.89 -2.15 25.78
N LYS A 261 -2.03 -0.81 25.70
CA LYS A 261 -3.23 -0.08 26.12
C LYS A 261 -4.49 -0.74 25.51
N LYS A 262 -5.55 -0.88 26.31
CA LYS A 262 -6.83 -1.48 25.88
C LYS A 262 -7.43 -0.80 24.63
N SER A 263 -7.30 0.53 24.51
CA SER A 263 -7.76 1.31 23.35
C SER A 263 -7.13 0.85 22.03
N VAL A 264 -5.81 0.63 22.03
CA VAL A 264 -5.05 0.15 20.87
C VAL A 264 -5.45 -1.27 20.50
N ILE A 265 -5.61 -2.16 21.48
CA ILE A 265 -6.06 -3.54 21.24
C ILE A 265 -7.45 -3.55 20.61
N GLU A 266 -8.37 -2.71 21.09
CA GLU A 266 -9.72 -2.60 20.52
C GLU A 266 -9.70 -2.07 19.08
N ALA A 267 -8.86 -1.07 18.79
CA ALA A 267 -8.68 -0.55 17.44
C ALA A 267 -8.18 -1.65 16.48
N LEU A 268 -7.17 -2.43 16.89
CA LEU A 268 -6.65 -3.56 16.11
C LEU A 268 -7.72 -4.62 15.84
N ARG A 269 -8.55 -4.94 16.84
CA ARG A 269 -9.67 -5.89 16.69
C ARG A 269 -10.69 -5.41 15.65
N LYS A 270 -11.06 -4.13 15.70
CA LYS A 270 -11.99 -3.53 14.72
C LYS A 270 -11.41 -3.54 13.30
N MET A 271 -10.12 -3.22 13.16
CA MET A 271 -9.42 -3.31 11.88
C MET A 271 -9.41 -4.75 11.34
N ALA A 272 -9.08 -5.75 12.17
CA ALA A 272 -9.07 -7.16 11.79
C ALA A 272 -10.45 -7.64 11.32
N ALA A 273 -11.49 -7.34 12.10
CA ALA A 273 -12.86 -7.71 11.80
C ALA A 273 -13.36 -7.07 10.51
N SER A 274 -13.09 -5.78 10.30
CA SER A 274 -13.46 -5.08 9.06
C SER A 274 -12.73 -5.66 7.84
N SER A 275 -11.43 -5.93 7.93
CA SER A 275 -10.64 -6.52 6.85
C SER A 275 -11.17 -7.92 6.44
N LYS A 276 -11.48 -8.77 7.43
CA LYS A 276 -12.09 -10.09 7.22
C LYS A 276 -13.48 -9.99 6.60
N ALA A 277 -14.31 -9.05 7.06
CA ALA A 277 -15.65 -8.84 6.52
C ALA A 277 -15.63 -8.42 5.04
N VAL A 278 -14.71 -7.52 4.65
CA VAL A 278 -14.51 -7.13 3.24
C VAL A 278 -14.10 -8.33 2.40
N ASP A 279 -13.12 -9.13 2.85
CA ASP A 279 -12.68 -10.32 2.10
C ASP A 279 -13.83 -11.31 1.87
N LEU A 280 -14.63 -11.59 2.90
CA LEU A 280 -15.79 -12.49 2.78
C LEU A 280 -16.81 -12.00 1.75
N ARG A 281 -17.13 -10.69 1.76
CA ARG A 281 -18.04 -10.09 0.75
C ARG A 281 -17.47 -10.21 -0.66
N LEU A 282 -16.19 -9.89 -0.85
CA LEU A 282 -15.55 -9.93 -2.15
C LEU A 282 -15.43 -11.36 -2.71
N ARG A 283 -15.17 -12.37 -1.87
CA ARG A 283 -15.21 -13.77 -2.30
C ARG A 283 -16.60 -14.22 -2.76
N SER A 284 -17.65 -13.71 -2.11
CA SER A 284 -19.02 -13.98 -2.53
C SER A 284 -19.36 -13.28 -3.85
N LYS A 285 -18.85 -12.06 -4.06
CA LYS A 285 -19.09 -11.27 -5.28
C LYS A 285 -18.29 -11.79 -6.48
N TYR A 286 -17.07 -12.28 -6.23
CA TYR A 286 -16.14 -12.79 -7.22
C TYR A 286 -15.76 -14.25 -6.92
N PRO A 287 -16.71 -15.18 -7.03
CA PRO A 287 -16.46 -16.58 -6.72
C PRO A 287 -15.44 -17.19 -7.69
N ASN A 288 -14.66 -18.14 -7.20
CA ASN A 288 -13.75 -18.91 -8.04
C ASN A 288 -14.54 -19.98 -8.82
N THR A 289 -14.94 -19.67 -10.05
CA THR A 289 -15.67 -20.60 -10.91
C THR A 289 -14.70 -21.55 -11.61
N ARG A 290 -14.97 -22.86 -11.54
CA ARG A 290 -14.14 -23.88 -12.22
C ARG A 290 -14.15 -23.65 -13.73
N GLY A 291 -12.97 -23.57 -14.34
CA GLY A 291 -12.81 -23.36 -15.79
C GLY A 291 -12.80 -21.90 -16.23
N GLN A 292 -12.81 -20.94 -15.30
CA GLN A 292 -12.59 -19.52 -15.57
C GLN A 292 -11.37 -19.02 -14.80
N ASP A 293 -10.63 -18.09 -15.39
CA ASP A 293 -9.52 -17.43 -14.70
C ASP A 293 -10.06 -16.67 -13.49
N ARG A 294 -9.42 -16.85 -12.33
CA ARG A 294 -9.83 -16.20 -11.08
C ARG A 294 -9.76 -14.68 -11.20
N GLN A 295 -10.79 -13.98 -10.74
CA GLN A 295 -10.86 -12.52 -10.79
C GLN A 295 -10.29 -11.84 -9.55
N TYR A 296 -10.47 -12.45 -8.38
CA TYR A 296 -10.07 -11.89 -7.08
C TYR A 296 -9.09 -12.80 -6.35
N TYR A 297 -7.89 -12.27 -6.10
CA TYR A 297 -6.83 -12.92 -5.35
C TYR A 297 -6.66 -12.21 -4.01
N ARG A 298 -6.95 -12.90 -2.91
CA ARG A 298 -6.63 -12.45 -1.55
C ARG A 298 -5.43 -13.20 -1.01
N LEU A 299 -4.35 -12.49 -0.76
CA LEU A 299 -3.16 -13.01 -0.08
C LEU A 299 -3.06 -12.37 1.31
N ASN A 300 -2.95 -13.18 2.37
CA ASN A 300 -2.92 -12.68 3.74
C ASN A 300 -2.26 -13.72 4.66
N VAL A 301 -1.18 -13.33 5.35
CA VAL A 301 -0.44 -14.21 6.28
C VAL A 301 -1.22 -14.32 7.60
N ALA A 302 -2.32 -15.06 7.59
CA ALA A 302 -3.28 -15.07 8.69
C ALA A 302 -2.75 -15.69 9.99
N ASN A 303 -1.81 -16.63 9.90
CA ASN A 303 -1.28 -17.37 11.05
C ASN A 303 0.14 -16.89 11.40
N GLY A 304 0.39 -16.62 12.68
CA GLY A 304 1.74 -16.37 13.22
C GLY A 304 2.23 -14.92 13.19
N LEU A 305 1.49 -14.00 12.56
CA LEU A 305 1.72 -12.55 12.76
C LEU A 305 0.91 -11.97 13.93
N GLU A 306 0.20 -12.83 14.67
CA GLU A 306 -0.66 -12.49 15.80
C GLU A 306 0.12 -11.79 16.94
N ASP A 307 1.34 -12.24 17.23
CA ASP A 307 2.16 -11.69 18.31
C ASP A 307 2.98 -10.46 17.90
N THR A 308 2.89 -10.05 16.63
CA THR A 308 3.62 -8.88 16.13
C THR A 308 2.71 -7.66 16.22
N THR A 309 3.01 -6.73 17.13
CA THR A 309 2.24 -5.48 17.24
C THR A 309 2.49 -4.58 16.02
N ILE A 310 1.63 -3.56 15.81
CA ILE A 310 1.80 -2.56 14.74
C ILE A 310 3.15 -1.83 14.82
N SER A 311 3.81 -1.84 15.98
CA SER A 311 5.03 -1.09 16.26
C SER A 311 6.27 -1.96 16.55
N ASP A 312 6.20 -3.28 16.40
CA ASP A 312 7.30 -4.20 16.74
C ASP A 312 8.41 -4.23 15.67
N CYS A 313 9.15 -3.13 15.50
CA CYS A 313 10.21 -3.02 14.48
C CYS A 313 11.35 -4.04 14.65
N GLY A 314 11.55 -4.59 15.86
CA GLY A 314 12.54 -5.64 16.12
C GLY A 314 12.15 -7.05 15.64
N LYS A 315 10.90 -7.28 15.20
CA LYS A 315 10.39 -8.60 14.78
C LYS A 315 10.35 -8.81 13.27
N THR A 316 11.13 -8.04 12.49
CA THR A 316 11.17 -8.17 11.02
C THR A 316 11.55 -9.57 10.54
N SER A 317 12.45 -10.25 11.24
CA SER A 317 12.82 -11.65 10.97
C SER A 317 11.64 -12.61 11.16
N ASN A 318 10.80 -12.39 12.17
CA ASN A 318 9.60 -13.18 12.43
C ASN A 318 8.55 -12.98 11.33
N ILE A 319 8.34 -11.72 10.91
CA ILE A 319 7.44 -11.39 9.80
C ILE A 319 7.89 -12.12 8.53
N SER A 320 9.19 -12.10 8.23
CA SER A 320 9.74 -12.81 7.09
C SER A 320 9.53 -14.33 7.18
N ALA A 321 9.82 -14.94 8.33
CA ALA A 321 9.67 -16.38 8.52
C ALA A 321 8.22 -16.86 8.30
N HIS A 322 7.24 -16.17 8.90
CA HIS A 322 5.83 -16.51 8.70
C HIS A 322 5.36 -16.27 7.26
N THR A 323 5.87 -15.23 6.60
CA THR A 323 5.56 -14.98 5.19
C THR A 323 6.14 -16.07 4.27
N MET A 324 7.32 -16.60 4.59
CA MET A 324 7.92 -17.72 3.85
C MET A 324 7.13 -19.02 4.02
N ASN A 325 6.66 -19.30 5.24
CA ASN A 325 5.78 -20.44 5.50
C ASN A 325 4.46 -20.32 4.73
N TYR A 326 3.88 -19.11 4.71
CA TYR A 326 2.67 -18.82 3.93
C TYR A 326 2.82 -19.16 2.44
N PHE A 327 3.98 -18.90 1.83
CA PHE A 327 4.22 -19.29 0.44
C PHE A 327 4.20 -20.79 0.22
N SER A 328 4.72 -21.56 1.18
CA SER A 328 4.70 -23.02 1.10
C SER A 328 3.27 -23.55 1.12
N GLU A 329 2.39 -22.93 1.91
CA GLU A 329 0.97 -23.28 1.99
C GLU A 329 0.15 -22.80 0.78
N LYS A 330 0.48 -21.63 0.22
CA LYS A 330 -0.32 -20.97 -0.83
C LYS A 330 0.33 -20.97 -2.21
N LYS A 331 1.33 -21.83 -2.43
CA LYS A 331 2.12 -21.93 -3.67
C LYS A 331 1.27 -21.92 -4.95
N LEU A 332 0.16 -22.68 -4.96
CA LEU A 332 -0.73 -22.75 -6.13
C LEU A 332 -1.33 -21.38 -6.47
N ILE A 333 -1.91 -20.69 -5.47
CA ILE A 333 -2.57 -19.40 -5.66
C ILE A 333 -1.55 -18.32 -6.06
N VAL A 334 -0.36 -18.35 -5.46
CA VAL A 334 0.73 -17.41 -5.77
C VAL A 334 1.21 -17.60 -7.21
N ASN A 335 1.37 -18.85 -7.67
CA ASN A 335 1.74 -19.14 -9.06
C ASN A 335 0.63 -18.75 -10.05
N GLU A 336 -0.63 -19.05 -9.74
CA GLU A 336 -1.79 -18.64 -10.57
C GLU A 336 -1.86 -17.11 -10.70
N LEU A 337 -1.57 -16.38 -9.63
CA LEU A 337 -1.52 -14.93 -9.65
C LEU A 337 -0.36 -14.42 -10.54
N ALA A 338 0.83 -14.98 -10.38
CA ALA A 338 1.99 -14.58 -11.17
C ALA A 338 1.77 -14.82 -12.67
N ASP A 339 1.17 -15.95 -13.05
CA ASP A 339 0.76 -16.23 -14.44
C ASP A 339 -0.25 -15.19 -14.94
N MET A 340 -1.32 -14.93 -14.19
CA MET A 340 -2.33 -13.92 -14.55
C MET A 340 -1.72 -12.52 -14.74
N LEU A 341 -0.81 -12.10 -13.85
CA LEU A 341 -0.14 -10.80 -13.97
C LEU A 341 0.85 -10.76 -15.13
N GLY A 342 1.47 -11.89 -15.48
CA GLY A 342 2.41 -12.03 -16.59
C GLY A 342 1.76 -11.93 -17.97
N LYS A 343 0.48 -12.33 -18.09
CA LYS A 343 -0.30 -12.22 -19.34
C LYS A 343 -0.46 -10.77 -19.78
N ASP A 344 -0.48 -10.54 -21.08
CA ASP A 344 -0.73 -9.22 -21.71
C ASP A 344 0.23 -8.09 -21.31
N LEU A 345 1.35 -8.40 -20.64
CA LEU A 345 2.43 -7.43 -20.47
C LEU A 345 3.07 -7.18 -21.82
N LYS A 346 3.09 -5.91 -22.24
CA LYS A 346 3.84 -5.50 -23.43
C LYS A 346 5.30 -5.86 -23.19
N ILE A 347 5.82 -6.81 -23.96
CA ILE A 347 7.26 -7.01 -24.06
C ILE A 347 7.79 -5.69 -24.62
N GLY A 348 8.49 -4.92 -23.78
CA GLY A 348 9.10 -3.67 -24.22
C GLY A 348 10.02 -3.95 -25.40
N SER A 349 9.72 -3.30 -26.52
CA SER A 349 10.58 -3.16 -27.70
C SER A 349 11.78 -2.29 -27.38
#